data_AF-A0AAD6XUL9-F1
#
_entry.id   AF-A0AAD6XUL9-F1
#
_cell.length_a   1.000
_cell.length_b   1.000
_cell.length_c   1.000
_cell.angle_alpha   90.00
_cell.angle_beta   90.00
_cell.angle_gamma   90.00
#
_symmetry.space_group_name_H-M   'P 1'
#
loop_
_entity.id
_entity.type
_entity.pdbx_description
1 polymer ?
#
loop_
_entity_poly.entity_id
_entity_poly.type
_entity_poly.pdbx_seq_one_letter_code
_entity_poly.pdbx_strand_id
1 'polypeptide(L)'
;VPFIQRIDGDPLNTVTCAIAHTSASLDIFGIRQQVETLENQLYLLAFGSNPAREDQPSIRALCSLGLKPNNRSAKNIGKESRNGSSSLGPTVGKGEGRGVFLPAVQTATPEARHLIGDALKIIYELQQLIMPCSLSKFEYEMAKFYMTDNNVFVCGGLGPGATSVQQNVSGGPGKLADKIGFVQGNWHTDGSDAWVYWTFGVLTLELPPGETGCRWLDLEAVEALVDLTPPENRVFFVAYPSDIGMSRAASVSVVPPVFFMNQGAPVAHKLRQKNFAQHGATVLGDAHDRVNRLGREIWWGAFNVFQIAGLELNISPDELFSRTMFRDERNQKRSLDPPPLDIRRDADSIRIMRGWFAWYKVQSEK
;
A
#
# COMPACT_ATOMS: atom_id res chain seq x y z
N VAL A 1 -17.40 12.34 -4.44
CA VAL A 1 -18.32 12.87 -3.41
C VAL A 1 -17.53 13.07 -2.13
N PRO A 2 -17.22 14.31 -1.74
CA PRO A 2 -16.50 14.59 -0.50
C PRO A 2 -17.44 14.50 0.71
N PHE A 3 -16.95 13.88 1.78
CA PHE A 3 -17.53 13.93 3.12
C PHE A 3 -16.68 14.90 3.94
N ILE A 4 -17.34 15.91 4.52
CA ILE A 4 -16.67 17.00 5.24
C ILE A 4 -17.10 17.03 6.70
N GLN A 5 -16.18 17.42 7.57
CA GLN A 5 -16.44 17.73 8.98
C GLN A 5 -16.23 19.22 9.22
N ARG A 6 -17.12 19.84 10.01
CA ARG A 6 -16.98 21.22 10.47
C ARG A 6 -16.16 21.23 11.76
N ILE A 7 -15.10 22.02 11.80
CA ILE A 7 -14.29 22.24 13.00
C ILE A 7 -15.05 23.21 13.91
N ASP A 8 -15.22 22.84 15.18
CA ASP A 8 -15.93 23.64 16.19
C ASP A 8 -17.34 24.11 15.79
N GLY A 9 -17.99 23.38 14.87
CA GLY A 9 -19.31 23.74 14.33
C GLY A 9 -19.31 24.92 13.34
N ASP A 10 -18.15 25.50 13.02
CA ASP A 10 -18.04 26.60 12.07
C ASP A 10 -18.31 26.10 10.63
N PRO A 11 -19.35 26.61 9.94
CA PRO A 11 -19.67 26.20 8.58
C PRO A 11 -18.63 26.64 7.54
N LEU A 12 -17.75 27.59 7.87
CA LEU A 12 -16.68 28.06 6.98
C LEU A 12 -15.36 27.34 7.23
N ASN A 13 -15.22 26.65 8.36
CA ASN A 13 -14.04 25.87 8.71
C ASN A 13 -14.32 24.38 8.55
N THR A 14 -14.24 23.90 7.31
CA THR A 14 -14.49 22.48 6.97
C THR A 14 -13.24 21.76 6.54
N VAL A 15 -13.09 20.51 6.99
CA VAL A 15 -12.06 19.59 6.52
C VAL A 15 -12.70 18.41 5.79
N THR A 16 -12.08 17.97 4.71
CA THR A 16 -12.46 16.71 4.07
C THR A 16 -12.03 15.55 4.97
N CYS A 17 -12.90 14.58 5.19
CA CYS A 17 -12.62 13.39 5.99
C CYS A 17 -12.60 12.11 5.16
N ALA A 18 -13.38 12.07 4.07
CA ALA A 18 -13.41 10.95 3.15
C ALA A 18 -13.89 11.42 1.77
N ILE A 19 -13.56 10.66 0.73
CA ILE A 19 -14.08 10.87 -0.62
C ILE A 19 -14.52 9.52 -1.16
N ALA A 20 -15.78 9.44 -1.59
CA ALA A 20 -16.30 8.30 -2.33
C ALA A 20 -16.46 8.67 -3.80
N HIS A 21 -15.94 7.86 -4.70
CA HIS A 21 -16.18 8.01 -6.13
C HIS A 21 -17.42 7.21 -6.54
N THR A 22 -18.10 7.72 -7.56
CA THR A 22 -19.13 7.02 -8.33
C THR A 22 -18.67 6.92 -9.78
N SER A 23 -19.23 6.01 -10.59
CA SER A 23 -18.91 5.90 -12.02
C SER A 23 -19.02 7.26 -12.73
N ALA A 24 -20.11 8.00 -12.46
CA ALA A 24 -20.31 9.34 -13.02
C ALA A 24 -19.22 10.33 -12.60
N SER A 25 -18.72 10.26 -11.36
CA SER A 25 -17.61 11.11 -10.94
C SER A 25 -16.30 10.76 -11.64
N LEU A 26 -16.06 9.49 -11.96
CA LEU A 26 -14.86 9.04 -12.66
C LEU A 26 -14.89 9.39 -14.15
N ASP A 27 -16.09 9.46 -14.74
CA ASP A 27 -16.29 9.94 -16.12
C ASP A 27 -15.85 11.40 -16.28
N ILE A 28 -16.11 12.26 -15.28
CA ILE A 28 -15.67 13.66 -15.28
C ILE A 28 -14.15 13.77 -15.41
N PHE A 29 -13.41 12.82 -14.81
CA PHE A 29 -11.96 12.77 -14.87
C PHE A 29 -11.41 11.97 -16.06
N GLY A 30 -12.27 11.31 -16.85
CA GLY A 30 -11.86 10.50 -17.99
C GLY A 30 -11.12 9.21 -17.63
N ILE A 31 -11.21 8.73 -16.38
CA ILE A 31 -10.48 7.56 -15.88
C ILE A 31 -11.37 6.34 -15.63
N ARG A 32 -12.70 6.47 -15.81
CA ARG A 32 -13.68 5.43 -15.48
C ARG A 32 -13.31 4.05 -16.04
N GLN A 33 -13.05 3.96 -17.34
CA GLN A 33 -12.80 2.66 -17.99
C GLN A 33 -11.53 1.97 -17.47
N GLN A 34 -10.50 2.74 -17.11
CA GLN A 34 -9.27 2.20 -16.52
C GLN A 34 -9.52 1.69 -15.10
N VAL A 35 -10.26 2.46 -14.30
CA VAL A 35 -10.66 2.07 -12.95
C VAL A 35 -11.54 0.81 -12.98
N GLU A 36 -12.58 0.77 -13.80
CA GLU A 36 -13.46 -0.40 -13.94
C GLU A 36 -12.68 -1.65 -14.36
N THR A 37 -11.70 -1.51 -15.26
CA THR A 37 -10.86 -2.64 -15.69
C THR A 37 -10.06 -3.21 -14.52
N LEU A 38 -9.43 -2.33 -13.71
CA LEU A 38 -8.64 -2.72 -12.55
C LEU A 38 -9.51 -3.29 -11.42
N GLU A 39 -10.66 -2.69 -11.16
CA GLU A 39 -11.63 -3.19 -10.16
C GLU A 39 -12.14 -4.58 -10.54
N ASN A 40 -12.44 -4.82 -11.82
CA ASN A 40 -12.84 -6.13 -12.31
C ASN A 40 -11.74 -7.18 -12.07
N GLN A 41 -10.47 -6.83 -12.32
CA GLN A 41 -9.35 -7.72 -12.03
C GLN A 41 -9.20 -7.98 -10.54
N LEU A 42 -9.32 -6.94 -9.70
CA LEU A 42 -9.25 -7.09 -8.24
C LEU A 42 -10.41 -7.92 -7.69
N TYR A 43 -11.61 -7.78 -8.25
CA TYR A 43 -12.79 -8.59 -7.93
C TYR A 43 -12.52 -10.08 -8.21
N LEU A 44 -11.98 -10.39 -9.39
CA LEU A 44 -11.63 -11.77 -9.76
C LEU A 44 -10.53 -12.35 -8.86
N LEU A 45 -9.57 -11.54 -8.41
CA LEU A 45 -8.58 -11.99 -7.41
C LEU A 45 -9.22 -12.21 -6.04
N ALA A 46 -10.16 -11.35 -5.64
CA ALA A 46 -10.82 -11.41 -4.34
C ALA A 46 -11.67 -12.69 -4.19
N PHE A 47 -12.53 -12.98 -5.17
CA PHE A 47 -13.53 -14.06 -5.13
C PHE A 47 -13.22 -15.27 -6.02
N GLY A 48 -12.20 -15.17 -6.89
CA GLY A 48 -11.85 -16.22 -7.84
C GLY A 48 -12.73 -16.24 -9.09
N SER A 49 -12.45 -17.18 -9.98
CA SER A 49 -13.25 -17.43 -11.19
C SER A 49 -13.44 -18.94 -11.41
N ASN A 50 -14.69 -19.38 -11.50
CA ASN A 50 -15.04 -20.76 -11.86
C ASN A 50 -16.35 -20.84 -12.67
N PRO A 51 -16.44 -21.72 -13.69
CA PRO A 51 -15.34 -22.51 -14.26
C PRO A 51 -14.37 -21.63 -15.07
N ALA A 52 -13.21 -22.18 -15.43
CA ALA A 52 -12.37 -21.61 -16.48
C ALA A 52 -13.23 -21.32 -17.71
N ARG A 53 -13.21 -20.09 -18.22
CA ARG A 53 -13.74 -19.81 -19.56
C ARG A 53 -12.77 -20.46 -20.57
N GLU A 54 -13.21 -20.77 -21.79
CA GLU A 54 -12.35 -21.42 -22.82
C GLU A 54 -11.01 -20.68 -23.03
N ASP A 55 -10.94 -19.39 -22.70
CA ASP A 55 -9.82 -18.49 -22.85
C ASP A 55 -9.12 -18.07 -21.54
N GLN A 56 -9.63 -18.46 -20.35
CA GLN A 56 -9.09 -17.99 -19.07
C GLN A 56 -8.99 -19.11 -18.01
N PRO A 57 -7.80 -19.32 -17.41
CA PRO A 57 -7.63 -20.32 -16.35
C PRO A 57 -8.45 -19.94 -15.10
N SER A 58 -8.83 -20.96 -14.33
CA SER A 58 -9.46 -20.76 -13.02
C SER A 58 -8.52 -19.96 -12.10
N ILE A 59 -9.07 -18.93 -11.45
CA ILE A 59 -8.36 -18.14 -10.44
C ILE A 59 -8.88 -18.56 -9.07
N ARG A 60 -7.98 -18.96 -8.18
CA ARG A 60 -8.33 -19.22 -6.78
C ARG A 60 -8.52 -17.90 -6.04
N ALA A 61 -9.61 -17.79 -5.30
CA ALA A 61 -9.94 -16.61 -4.49
C ALA A 61 -8.87 -16.32 -3.43
N LEU A 62 -8.41 -15.08 -3.31
CA LEU A 62 -7.48 -14.62 -2.27
C LEU A 62 -8.00 -14.94 -0.87
N CYS A 63 -9.31 -14.77 -0.63
CA CYS A 63 -9.95 -15.07 0.64
C CYS A 63 -9.85 -16.57 1.03
N SER A 64 -9.54 -17.45 0.07
CA SER A 64 -9.43 -18.91 0.27
C SER A 64 -8.00 -19.41 0.48
N LEU A 65 -6.98 -18.53 0.49
CA LEU A 65 -5.57 -18.91 0.55
C LEU A 65 -5.05 -19.23 1.96
N GLY A 66 -5.92 -19.20 2.98
CA GLY A 66 -5.53 -19.45 4.36
C GLY A 66 -4.55 -18.39 4.89
N LEU A 67 -4.81 -17.12 4.56
CA LEU A 67 -4.03 -15.98 5.02
C LEU A 67 -4.01 -15.92 6.55
N LYS A 68 -2.89 -15.45 7.11
CA LYS A 68 -2.71 -15.35 8.56
C LYS A 68 -3.53 -14.16 9.08
N PRO A 69 -4.51 -14.40 9.98
CA PRO A 69 -5.28 -13.31 10.55
C PRO A 69 -4.44 -12.36 11.39
N ASN A 70 -4.81 -11.09 11.37
CA ASN A 70 -4.24 -10.05 12.22
C ASN A 70 -4.55 -10.33 13.70
N ASN A 71 -3.63 -9.93 14.58
CA ASN A 71 -3.74 -10.16 16.03
C ASN A 71 -4.98 -9.50 16.67
N ARG A 72 -5.54 -8.47 16.02
CA ARG A 72 -6.73 -7.73 16.45
C ARG A 72 -8.05 -8.34 15.92
N SER A 73 -7.99 -9.33 15.03
CA SER A 73 -9.18 -10.01 14.51
C SER A 73 -9.89 -10.79 15.63
N ALA A 74 -11.22 -10.89 15.55
CA ALA A 74 -12.01 -11.63 16.54
C ALA A 74 -11.52 -13.09 16.66
N LYS A 75 -11.21 -13.53 17.89
CA LYS A 75 -10.65 -14.87 18.16
C LYS A 75 -11.69 -16.00 18.07
N ASN A 76 -12.97 -15.67 18.03
CA ASN A 76 -14.10 -16.61 18.06
C ASN A 76 -14.74 -16.82 16.67
N ILE A 77 -13.96 -16.63 15.61
CA ILE A 77 -14.40 -16.96 14.25
C ILE A 77 -14.22 -18.47 14.08
N GLY A 78 -15.29 -19.19 13.70
CA GLY A 78 -15.23 -20.64 13.51
C GLY A 78 -14.10 -21.04 12.55
N LYS A 79 -13.47 -22.20 12.77
CA LYS A 79 -12.26 -22.64 12.03
C LYS A 79 -12.43 -22.68 10.50
N GLU A 80 -13.66 -22.76 10.00
CA GLU A 80 -13.98 -22.81 8.57
C GLU A 80 -14.36 -21.44 7.99
N SER A 81 -14.59 -20.43 8.84
CA SER A 81 -14.99 -19.10 8.39
C SER A 81 -13.77 -18.33 7.89
N ARG A 82 -13.88 -17.77 6.69
CA ARG A 82 -12.84 -16.91 6.09
C ARG A 82 -12.93 -15.46 6.54
N ASN A 83 -13.90 -15.13 7.39
CA ASN A 83 -14.05 -13.79 7.97
C ASN A 83 -12.83 -13.38 8.78
N GLY A 84 -12.45 -12.10 8.67
CA GLY A 84 -11.34 -11.53 9.43
C GLY A 84 -10.54 -10.52 8.64
N SER A 85 -9.48 -10.03 9.26
CA SER A 85 -8.51 -9.12 8.68
C SER A 85 -7.16 -9.82 8.50
N SER A 86 -6.51 -9.66 7.35
CA SER A 86 -5.18 -10.18 7.04
C SER A 86 -4.32 -9.13 6.34
N SER A 87 -3.07 -8.93 6.76
CA SER A 87 -2.15 -7.97 6.10
C SER A 87 -1.50 -8.53 4.84
N LEU A 88 -1.79 -7.97 3.67
CA LEU A 88 -1.17 -8.34 2.40
C LEU A 88 0.20 -7.69 2.18
N GLY A 89 0.37 -6.45 2.68
CA GLY A 89 1.59 -5.65 2.51
C GLY A 89 2.63 -5.84 3.63
N PRO A 90 3.56 -4.88 3.83
CA PRO A 90 4.45 -4.85 4.98
C PRO A 90 3.70 -4.81 6.31
N THR A 91 4.41 -5.16 7.38
CA THR A 91 3.93 -5.06 8.76
C THR A 91 5.03 -4.49 9.65
N VAL A 92 4.62 -3.99 10.80
CA VAL A 92 5.53 -3.58 11.87
C VAL A 92 5.75 -4.75 12.82
N GLY A 93 7.00 -5.15 13.00
CA GLY A 93 7.39 -6.06 14.08
C GLY A 93 7.34 -5.36 15.44
N LYS A 94 6.72 -5.99 16.45
CA LYS A 94 6.76 -5.53 17.84
C LYS A 94 8.16 -5.77 18.43
N GLY A 95 8.78 -4.78 19.08
CA GLY A 95 10.14 -4.84 19.61
C GLY A 95 10.69 -3.48 20.05
N GLU A 96 12.00 -3.38 20.31
CA GLU A 96 12.68 -2.17 20.79
C GLU A 96 12.43 -0.93 19.89
N GLY A 97 12.21 0.23 20.52
CA GLY A 97 11.98 1.50 19.82
C GLY A 97 10.59 1.60 19.18
N ARG A 98 10.51 2.17 17.97
CA ARG A 98 9.27 2.30 17.18
C ARG A 98 8.88 1.01 16.43
N GLY A 99 9.61 -0.10 16.62
CA GLY A 99 9.43 -1.33 15.85
C GLY A 99 10.21 -1.35 14.53
N VAL A 100 10.18 -2.52 13.87
CA VAL A 100 10.90 -2.75 12.60
C VAL A 100 9.91 -2.92 11.46
N PHE A 101 10.03 -2.11 10.41
CA PHE A 101 9.24 -2.21 9.20
C PHE A 101 9.79 -3.33 8.29
N LEU A 102 8.96 -4.33 8.00
CA LEU A 102 9.37 -5.54 7.29
C LEU A 102 8.22 -6.14 6.45
N PRO A 103 8.51 -6.94 5.40
CA PRO A 103 7.47 -7.62 4.62
C PRO A 103 6.62 -8.57 5.48
N ALA A 104 5.29 -8.58 5.31
CA ALA A 104 4.44 -9.51 6.07
C ALA A 104 4.68 -10.99 5.73
N VAL A 105 4.25 -11.85 6.66
CA VAL A 105 4.26 -13.30 6.51
C VAL A 105 2.83 -13.78 6.43
N GLN A 106 2.32 -13.95 5.21
CA GLN A 106 1.00 -14.51 4.98
C GLN A 106 1.08 -16.01 4.69
N THR A 107 1.49 -16.37 3.47
CA THR A 107 1.69 -17.76 3.05
C THR A 107 2.92 -17.87 2.14
N ALA A 108 3.55 -19.03 2.11
CA ALA A 108 4.79 -19.26 1.38
C ALA A 108 4.58 -19.91 0.01
N THR A 109 3.35 -20.26 -0.36
CA THR A 109 3.09 -20.90 -1.65
C THR A 109 3.38 -19.93 -2.81
N PRO A 110 3.99 -20.40 -3.91
CA PRO A 110 4.25 -19.55 -5.08
C PRO A 110 2.98 -18.90 -5.64
N GLU A 111 1.89 -19.65 -5.73
CA GLU A 111 0.58 -19.17 -6.18
C GLU A 111 0.09 -17.99 -5.35
N ALA A 112 0.07 -18.12 -4.02
CA ALA A 112 -0.43 -17.04 -3.17
C ALA A 112 0.46 -15.80 -3.22
N ARG A 113 1.78 -15.97 -3.37
CA ARG A 113 2.69 -14.83 -3.58
C ARG A 113 2.38 -14.10 -4.89
N HIS A 114 2.02 -14.81 -5.93
CA HIS A 114 1.63 -14.21 -7.21
C HIS A 114 0.31 -13.45 -7.06
N LEU A 115 -0.74 -14.09 -6.53
CA LEU A 115 -2.05 -13.46 -6.35
C LEU A 115 -2.01 -12.23 -5.43
N ILE A 116 -1.23 -12.28 -4.35
CA ILE A 116 -1.01 -11.12 -3.47
C ILE A 116 -0.27 -10.02 -4.21
N GLY A 117 0.78 -10.35 -4.95
CA GLY A 117 1.55 -9.37 -5.73
C GLY A 117 0.68 -8.65 -6.76
N ASP A 118 -0.15 -9.40 -7.49
CA ASP A 118 -1.07 -8.85 -8.49
C ASP A 118 -2.10 -7.93 -7.85
N ALA A 119 -2.69 -8.33 -6.71
CA ALA A 119 -3.63 -7.48 -5.98
C ALA A 119 -2.98 -6.19 -5.48
N LEU A 120 -1.76 -6.26 -4.92
CA LEU A 120 -1.04 -5.06 -4.47
C LEU A 120 -0.71 -4.12 -5.63
N LYS A 121 -0.35 -4.66 -6.79
CA LYS A 121 -0.11 -3.86 -8.01
C LYS A 121 -1.38 -3.18 -8.50
N ILE A 122 -2.49 -3.90 -8.58
CA ILE A 122 -3.78 -3.34 -8.99
C ILE A 122 -4.24 -2.25 -8.01
N ILE A 123 -4.13 -2.49 -6.70
CA ILE A 123 -4.46 -1.49 -5.67
C ILE A 123 -3.57 -0.24 -5.81
N TYR A 124 -2.28 -0.42 -6.07
CA TYR A 124 -1.37 0.68 -6.32
C TYR A 124 -1.76 1.48 -7.57
N GLU A 125 -2.08 0.82 -8.69
CA GLU A 125 -2.51 1.46 -9.93
C GLU A 125 -3.84 2.22 -9.75
N LEU A 126 -4.81 1.62 -9.08
CA LEU A 126 -6.06 2.28 -8.69
C LEU A 126 -5.77 3.53 -7.84
N GLN A 127 -4.85 3.43 -6.88
CA GLN A 127 -4.45 4.57 -6.05
C GLN A 127 -3.81 5.68 -6.89
N GLN A 128 -2.99 5.35 -7.89
CA GLN A 128 -2.40 6.37 -8.79
C GLN A 128 -3.45 7.09 -9.63
N LEU A 129 -4.53 6.40 -10.01
CA LEU A 129 -5.62 7.00 -10.78
C LEU A 129 -6.55 7.85 -9.92
N ILE A 130 -6.92 7.35 -8.73
CA ILE A 130 -7.99 7.93 -7.92
C ILE A 130 -7.49 9.05 -7.00
N MET A 131 -6.30 8.93 -6.41
CA MET A 131 -5.79 9.89 -5.44
C MET A 131 -5.63 11.32 -6.00
N PRO A 132 -5.11 11.53 -7.23
CA PRO A 132 -5.04 12.87 -7.82
C PRO A 132 -6.40 13.53 -8.07
N CYS A 133 -7.46 12.71 -8.24
CA CYS A 133 -8.83 13.17 -8.41
C CYS A 133 -9.55 13.42 -7.09
N SER A 134 -9.03 12.83 -6.00
CA SER A 134 -9.57 12.94 -4.65
C SER A 134 -9.01 14.16 -3.93
N LEU A 135 -7.70 14.38 -4.00
CA LEU A 135 -7.03 15.35 -3.16
C LEU A 135 -6.86 16.71 -3.84
N SER A 136 -6.66 17.75 -3.03
CA SER A 136 -6.14 18.99 -3.60
C SER A 136 -4.76 18.74 -4.22
N LYS A 137 -4.42 19.50 -5.27
CA LYS A 137 -3.10 19.42 -5.90
C LYS A 137 -1.97 19.60 -4.90
N PHE A 138 -2.14 20.49 -3.93
CA PHE A 138 -1.14 20.74 -2.90
C PHE A 138 -0.92 19.50 -2.01
N GLU A 139 -1.98 18.93 -1.44
CA GLU A 139 -1.88 17.74 -0.58
C GLU A 139 -1.27 16.55 -1.31
N TYR A 140 -1.70 16.30 -2.54
CA TYR A 140 -1.16 15.20 -3.34
C TYR A 140 0.33 15.40 -3.65
N GLU A 141 0.74 16.61 -4.05
CA GLU A 141 2.15 16.89 -4.31
C GLU A 141 3.01 16.88 -3.04
N MET A 142 2.47 17.29 -1.89
CA MET A 142 3.16 17.17 -0.59
C MET A 142 3.40 15.71 -0.22
N ALA A 143 2.38 14.87 -0.35
CA ALA A 143 2.54 13.44 -0.07
C ALA A 143 3.51 12.78 -1.04
N LYS A 144 3.35 13.04 -2.35
CA LYS A 144 4.26 12.54 -3.39
C LYS A 144 5.70 12.95 -3.13
N PHE A 145 5.92 14.23 -2.83
CA PHE A 145 7.24 14.74 -2.47
C PHE A 145 7.79 14.01 -1.25
N TYR A 146 7.03 13.96 -0.14
CA TYR A 146 7.47 13.33 1.10
C TYR A 146 7.90 11.88 0.87
N MET A 147 7.08 11.10 0.16
CA MET A 147 7.37 9.69 -0.12
C MET A 147 8.57 9.49 -1.04
N THR A 148 8.78 10.42 -1.97
CA THR A 148 9.90 10.38 -2.90
C THR A 148 11.21 10.78 -2.22
N ASP A 149 11.22 11.90 -1.50
CA ASP A 149 12.37 12.42 -0.74
C ASP A 149 12.81 11.41 0.32
N ASN A 150 11.85 10.73 0.95
CA ASN A 150 12.10 9.67 1.90
C ASN A 150 12.08 8.28 1.25
N ASN A 151 12.30 8.10 -0.06
CA ASN A 151 12.33 6.79 -0.76
C ASN A 151 11.48 5.68 -0.10
N VAL A 152 10.20 5.98 0.16
CA VAL A 152 9.33 5.15 1.02
C VAL A 152 9.05 3.81 0.34
N PHE A 153 9.06 2.72 1.11
CA PHE A 153 8.82 1.37 0.61
C PHE A 153 7.31 1.12 0.47
N VAL A 154 6.78 1.46 -0.71
CA VAL A 154 5.37 1.36 -1.09
C VAL A 154 5.01 -0.02 -1.61
N CYS A 155 3.77 -0.44 -1.37
CA CYS A 155 3.21 -1.67 -1.93
C CYS A 155 2.92 -1.49 -3.43
N GLY A 156 3.34 -2.44 -4.26
CA GLY A 156 2.86 -2.59 -5.64
C GLY A 156 3.50 -1.70 -6.71
N GLY A 157 4.40 -0.77 -6.36
CA GLY A 157 5.09 0.05 -7.38
C GLY A 157 6.08 1.09 -6.85
N LEU A 158 6.60 1.91 -7.77
CA LEU A 158 7.66 2.92 -7.52
C LEU A 158 7.20 4.31 -7.07
N GLY A 159 5.95 4.68 -7.33
CA GLY A 159 5.38 5.98 -7.00
C GLY A 159 4.98 6.12 -5.52
N PRO A 160 4.28 7.22 -5.17
CA PRO A 160 3.65 7.34 -3.87
C PRO A 160 2.51 6.32 -3.70
N GLY A 161 2.24 5.88 -2.50
CA GLY A 161 1.20 4.88 -2.27
C GLY A 161 1.14 4.36 -0.83
N ALA A 162 0.42 3.27 -0.62
CA ALA A 162 0.32 2.68 0.71
C ALA A 162 1.59 1.92 1.13
N THR A 163 2.02 2.08 2.38
CA THR A 163 3.08 1.26 2.99
C THR A 163 2.54 0.03 3.69
N SER A 164 1.21 -0.13 3.74
CA SER A 164 0.52 -1.29 4.30
C SER A 164 -0.79 -1.51 3.58
N VAL A 165 -1.13 -2.77 3.32
CA VAL A 165 -2.41 -3.16 2.74
C VAL A 165 -3.00 -4.28 3.57
N GLN A 166 -4.27 -4.13 3.95
CA GLN A 166 -5.06 -5.13 4.64
C GLN A 166 -6.21 -5.60 3.77
N GLN A 167 -6.48 -6.89 3.80
CA GLN A 167 -7.70 -7.50 3.26
C GLN A 167 -8.63 -7.84 4.42
N ASN A 168 -9.85 -7.38 4.30
CA ASN A 168 -10.90 -7.51 5.29
C ASN A 168 -12.06 -8.28 4.67
N VAL A 169 -12.26 -9.53 5.10
CA VAL A 169 -13.33 -10.41 4.61
C VAL A 169 -14.44 -10.46 5.64
N SER A 170 -15.68 -10.30 5.19
CA SER A 170 -16.87 -10.49 6.03
C SER A 170 -18.00 -11.15 5.25
N GLY A 171 -18.87 -11.86 5.95
CA GLY A 171 -20.04 -12.52 5.38
C GLY A 171 -21.21 -12.65 6.34
N GLY A 172 -22.34 -13.15 5.82
CA GLY A 172 -23.60 -13.28 6.54
C GLY A 172 -24.44 -11.99 6.62
N PRO A 173 -25.71 -12.08 7.08
CA PRO A 173 -26.67 -10.99 7.04
C PRO A 173 -26.36 -9.88 8.08
N GLY A 174 -26.78 -8.66 7.79
CA GLY A 174 -26.67 -7.49 8.66
C GLY A 174 -25.81 -6.36 8.08
N LYS A 175 -25.96 -5.15 8.62
CA LYS A 175 -25.39 -3.91 8.06
C LYS A 175 -23.88 -4.01 7.83
N LEU A 176 -23.42 -3.46 6.71
CA LEU A 176 -22.02 -3.40 6.31
C LEU A 176 -21.14 -2.79 7.41
N ALA A 177 -21.58 -1.67 7.97
CA ALA A 177 -20.89 -0.97 9.04
C ALA A 177 -20.74 -1.85 10.30
N ASP A 178 -21.78 -2.61 10.65
CA ASP A 178 -21.76 -3.49 11.82
C ASP A 178 -20.84 -4.69 11.58
N LYS A 179 -20.81 -5.26 10.37
CA LYS A 179 -19.99 -6.45 10.07
C LYS A 179 -18.51 -6.11 9.93
N ILE A 180 -18.19 -5.02 9.24
CA ILE A 180 -16.82 -4.50 9.19
C ILE A 180 -16.41 -4.10 10.62
N GLY A 181 -17.22 -3.33 11.34
CA GLY A 181 -16.94 -2.88 12.70
C GLY A 181 -16.73 -4.02 13.72
N PHE A 182 -17.62 -5.01 13.71
CA PHE A 182 -17.63 -6.12 14.67
C PHE A 182 -16.49 -7.12 14.44
N VAL A 183 -16.18 -7.43 13.18
CA VAL A 183 -15.15 -8.43 12.85
C VAL A 183 -13.76 -7.82 12.75
N GLN A 184 -13.66 -6.55 12.31
CA GLN A 184 -12.42 -5.94 11.81
C GLN A 184 -12.04 -4.64 12.55
N GLY A 185 -12.90 -4.16 13.47
CA GLY A 185 -12.74 -2.89 14.17
C GLY A 185 -13.59 -1.79 13.51
N ASN A 186 -14.20 -0.93 14.32
CA ASN A 186 -15.05 0.17 13.83
C ASN A 186 -14.33 1.05 12.81
N TRP A 187 -15.06 1.74 11.96
CA TRP A 187 -14.45 2.74 11.07
C TRP A 187 -13.84 3.84 11.94
N HIS A 188 -12.51 3.96 11.92
CA HIS A 188 -11.77 4.89 12.74
C HIS A 188 -10.56 5.39 11.96
N THR A 189 -10.12 6.60 12.30
CA THR A 189 -8.76 7.05 12.01
C THR A 189 -7.82 6.35 12.98
N ASP A 190 -6.90 5.52 12.51
CA ASP A 190 -5.85 4.96 13.38
C ASP A 190 -4.80 6.04 13.61
N GLY A 191 -4.65 6.50 14.85
CA GLY A 191 -3.61 7.48 15.22
C GLY A 191 -2.18 6.95 15.03
N SER A 192 -2.03 5.66 14.70
CA SER A 192 -0.76 5.03 14.33
C SER A 192 -0.46 5.10 12.82
N ASP A 193 -1.41 5.58 12.01
CA ASP A 193 -1.21 5.82 10.58
C ASP A 193 -0.58 7.19 10.36
N ALA A 194 0.16 7.32 9.26
CA ALA A 194 0.85 8.55 8.92
C ALA A 194 -0.16 9.56 8.38
N TRP A 195 -0.29 10.71 9.06
CA TRP A 195 -1.17 11.81 8.67
C TRP A 195 -0.85 12.42 7.29
N VAL A 196 0.36 12.20 6.78
CA VAL A 196 0.86 12.80 5.53
C VAL A 196 0.18 12.26 4.26
N TYR A 197 -0.48 11.11 4.35
CA TYR A 197 -1.13 10.51 3.19
C TYR A 197 -2.46 9.87 3.55
N TRP A 198 -3.34 9.76 2.57
CA TRP A 198 -4.69 9.30 2.78
C TRP A 198 -4.79 7.78 2.66
N THR A 199 -5.66 7.20 3.48
CA THR A 199 -6.06 5.80 3.34
C THR A 199 -6.94 5.64 2.12
N PHE A 200 -6.58 4.69 1.27
CA PHE A 200 -7.33 4.29 0.09
C PHE A 200 -8.05 2.97 0.36
N GLY A 201 -9.33 2.89 -0.01
CA GLY A 201 -10.16 1.72 0.24
C GLY A 201 -10.90 1.26 -1.02
N VAL A 202 -10.93 -0.05 -1.25
CA VAL A 202 -11.74 -0.67 -2.31
C VAL A 202 -12.63 -1.75 -1.72
N LEU A 203 -13.94 -1.54 -1.76
CA LEU A 203 -14.93 -2.51 -1.30
C LEU A 203 -15.51 -3.25 -2.50
N THR A 204 -15.39 -4.57 -2.48
CA THR A 204 -16.02 -5.45 -3.46
C THR A 204 -17.10 -6.30 -2.79
N LEU A 205 -18.22 -6.43 -3.49
CA LEU A 205 -19.40 -7.18 -3.06
C LEU A 205 -19.65 -8.32 -4.04
N GLU A 206 -19.80 -9.53 -3.53
CA GLU A 206 -20.30 -10.66 -4.34
C GLU A 206 -21.84 -10.57 -4.41
N LEU A 207 -22.35 -10.53 -5.64
CA LEU A 207 -23.79 -10.53 -5.88
C LEU A 207 -24.39 -11.94 -5.65
N PRO A 208 -25.70 -12.05 -5.37
CA PRO A 208 -26.35 -13.34 -5.19
C PRO A 208 -26.18 -14.26 -6.41
N PRO A 209 -26.23 -15.59 -6.20
CA PRO A 209 -26.22 -16.55 -7.29
C PRO A 209 -27.27 -16.22 -8.36
N GLY A 210 -26.84 -16.13 -9.61
CA GLY A 210 -27.72 -15.80 -10.76
C GLY A 210 -27.54 -14.38 -11.29
N GLU A 211 -26.98 -13.47 -10.51
CA GLU A 211 -26.45 -12.20 -11.04
C GLU A 211 -25.02 -12.42 -11.57
N THR A 212 -24.73 -11.90 -12.76
CA THR A 212 -23.41 -12.09 -13.39
C THR A 212 -22.78 -10.76 -13.77
N GLY A 213 -21.45 -10.73 -13.71
CA GLY A 213 -20.65 -9.57 -14.06
C GLY A 213 -20.24 -8.74 -12.85
N CYS A 214 -19.20 -7.94 -13.06
CA CYS A 214 -18.80 -6.90 -12.11
C CYS A 214 -19.39 -5.59 -12.61
N ARG A 215 -20.13 -4.92 -11.72
CA ARG A 215 -20.80 -3.65 -12.02
C ARG A 215 -20.74 -2.75 -10.80
N TRP A 216 -20.73 -1.46 -11.07
CA TRP A 216 -20.92 -0.46 -10.04
C TRP A 216 -22.34 -0.52 -9.51
N LEU A 217 -22.47 -0.38 -8.20
CA LEU A 217 -23.74 -0.33 -7.49
C LEU A 217 -23.95 1.09 -6.99
N ASP A 218 -25.19 1.58 -7.06
CA ASP A 218 -25.55 2.77 -6.30
C ASP A 218 -25.63 2.43 -4.80
N LEU A 219 -25.65 3.48 -3.97
CA LEU A 219 -25.64 3.31 -2.52
C LEU A 219 -26.87 2.55 -2.02
N GLU A 220 -28.03 2.74 -2.65
CA GLU A 220 -29.27 2.04 -2.30
C GLU A 220 -29.17 0.53 -2.56
N ALA A 221 -28.59 0.14 -3.71
CA ALA A 221 -28.31 -1.25 -4.03
C ALA A 221 -27.27 -1.87 -3.10
N VAL A 222 -26.23 -1.10 -2.71
CA VAL A 222 -25.28 -1.55 -1.68
C VAL A 222 -26.00 -1.87 -0.37
N GLU A 223 -26.88 -0.99 0.11
CA GLU A 223 -27.67 -1.23 1.32
C GLU A 223 -28.58 -2.46 1.19
N ALA A 224 -29.20 -2.68 0.03
CA ALA A 224 -30.07 -3.84 -0.22
C ALA A 224 -29.31 -5.18 -0.30
N LEU A 225 -28.10 -5.17 -0.87
CA LEU A 225 -27.28 -6.39 -1.05
C LEU A 225 -26.62 -6.87 0.26
N VAL A 226 -26.55 -6.00 1.25
CA VAL A 226 -25.90 -6.25 2.54
C VAL A 226 -26.61 -7.31 3.39
N ASP A 227 -27.91 -7.55 3.13
CA ASP A 227 -28.70 -8.57 3.81
C ASP A 227 -28.64 -9.96 3.16
N LEU A 228 -27.86 -10.12 2.09
CA LEU A 228 -27.82 -11.37 1.33
C LEU A 228 -26.79 -12.37 1.87
N THR A 229 -27.11 -13.65 1.65
CA THR A 229 -26.66 -14.81 2.44
C THR A 229 -25.49 -15.65 1.90
N PRO A 230 -24.55 -15.18 1.04
CA PRO A 230 -23.30 -15.94 0.85
C PRO A 230 -22.42 -15.91 2.11
N PRO A 231 -21.65 -16.99 2.37
CA PRO A 231 -20.77 -17.10 3.54
C PRO A 231 -19.65 -16.05 3.56
N GLU A 232 -19.25 -15.52 2.40
CA GLU A 232 -18.33 -14.39 2.24
C GLU A 232 -18.77 -13.49 1.08
N ASN A 233 -19.65 -12.52 1.33
CA ASN A 233 -20.13 -11.63 0.26
C ASN A 233 -19.37 -10.31 0.17
N ARG A 234 -18.39 -10.05 1.05
CA ARG A 234 -17.73 -8.74 1.16
C ARG A 234 -16.24 -8.87 1.36
N VAL A 235 -15.47 -8.22 0.49
CA VAL A 235 -14.02 -8.06 0.64
C VAL A 235 -13.68 -6.58 0.57
N PHE A 236 -13.02 -6.06 1.60
CA PHE A 236 -12.55 -4.69 1.66
C PHE A 236 -11.02 -4.66 1.70
N PHE A 237 -10.41 -4.04 0.70
CA PHE A 237 -8.98 -3.77 0.69
C PHE A 237 -8.73 -2.38 1.26
N VAL A 238 -7.88 -2.28 2.28
CA VAL A 238 -7.52 -1.02 2.93
C VAL A 238 -6.02 -0.81 2.76
N ALA A 239 -5.67 0.18 1.96
CA ALA A 239 -4.31 0.56 1.63
C ALA A 239 -3.99 1.88 2.33
N TYR A 240 -3.13 1.84 3.35
CA TYR A 240 -2.87 2.98 4.22
C TYR A 240 -1.37 3.21 4.42
N PRO A 241 -0.97 4.45 4.72
CA PRO A 241 0.40 4.78 5.09
C PRO A 241 0.60 4.51 6.60
N SER A 242 1.32 3.47 6.97
CA SER A 242 1.77 3.30 8.36
C SER A 242 2.77 4.39 8.75
N ASP A 243 2.62 5.04 9.91
CA ASP A 243 3.58 6.04 10.41
C ASP A 243 5.02 5.49 10.42
N ILE A 244 5.18 4.24 10.84
CA ILE A 244 6.47 3.56 10.92
C ILE A 244 7.03 3.26 9.53
N GLY A 245 6.19 2.87 8.57
CA GLY A 245 6.61 2.64 7.18
C GLY A 245 6.99 3.92 6.44
N MET A 246 6.44 5.06 6.88
CA MET A 246 6.70 6.39 6.31
C MET A 246 7.89 7.09 6.98
N SER A 247 8.13 6.81 8.26
CA SER A 247 9.14 7.48 9.08
C SER A 247 10.56 6.96 8.83
N ARG A 248 11.47 7.87 8.46
CA ARG A 248 12.92 7.58 8.41
C ARG A 248 13.61 7.39 9.74
N ALA A 249 12.94 7.72 10.84
CA ALA A 249 13.40 7.36 12.18
C ALA A 249 13.10 5.90 12.55
N ALA A 250 12.31 5.18 11.75
CA ALA A 250 12.03 3.76 11.99
C ALA A 250 13.16 2.87 11.46
N SER A 251 13.33 1.71 12.08
CA SER A 251 14.22 0.68 11.53
C SER A 251 13.54 -0.03 10.35
N VAL A 252 14.13 0.06 9.16
CA VAL A 252 13.66 -0.65 7.97
C VAL A 252 14.56 -1.85 7.69
N SER A 253 13.98 -3.04 7.55
CA SER A 253 14.76 -4.25 7.24
C SER A 253 15.02 -4.34 5.73
N VAL A 254 16.01 -3.58 5.25
CA VAL A 254 16.30 -3.46 3.80
C VAL A 254 17.03 -4.70 3.28
N VAL A 255 18.20 -5.00 3.84
CA VAL A 255 19.08 -6.12 3.50
C VAL A 255 19.40 -6.95 4.74
N PRO A 256 19.84 -8.21 4.60
CA PRO A 256 20.45 -8.95 5.71
C PRO A 256 21.62 -8.15 6.33
N PRO A 257 21.94 -8.36 7.61
CA PRO A 257 23.11 -7.75 8.23
C PRO A 257 24.37 -8.00 7.40
N VAL A 258 25.01 -6.93 6.94
CA VAL A 258 26.34 -6.97 6.34
C VAL A 258 27.35 -6.64 7.44
N PHE A 259 28.38 -7.47 7.60
CA PHE A 259 29.40 -7.31 8.65
C PHE A 259 30.45 -6.22 8.34
N PHE A 260 30.19 -5.40 7.32
CA PHE A 260 31.11 -4.36 6.86
C PHE A 260 30.84 -3.03 7.58
N MET A 261 31.90 -2.26 7.84
CA MET A 261 31.90 -0.88 8.38
C MET A 261 31.54 -0.63 9.85
N ASN A 262 30.98 -1.58 10.61
CA ASN A 262 30.84 -1.50 12.08
C ASN A 262 30.76 -2.90 12.72
N GLN A 263 30.96 -3.01 14.05
CA GLN A 263 30.64 -4.22 14.81
C GLN A 263 29.15 -4.53 14.63
N GLY A 264 28.83 -5.42 13.69
CA GLY A 264 27.47 -5.91 13.52
C GLY A 264 27.11 -6.69 14.78
N ALA A 265 26.38 -6.07 15.72
CA ALA A 265 25.89 -6.80 16.89
C ALA A 265 25.03 -7.96 16.36
N PRO A 266 25.48 -9.22 16.51
CA PRO A 266 24.71 -10.35 16.04
C PRO A 266 23.57 -10.55 17.02
N VAL A 267 22.44 -9.89 16.78
CA VAL A 267 21.23 -10.23 17.53
C VAL A 267 20.56 -11.37 16.79
N ALA A 268 20.62 -12.57 17.34
CA ALA A 268 20.13 -13.80 16.72
C ALA A 268 18.69 -13.69 16.19
N HIS A 269 17.87 -12.81 16.77
CA HIS A 269 16.51 -12.54 16.28
C HIS A 269 16.47 -11.79 14.94
N LYS A 270 17.43 -10.89 14.65
CA LYS A 270 17.49 -10.13 13.38
C LYS A 270 17.85 -11.01 12.19
N LEU A 271 18.62 -12.08 12.41
CA LEU A 271 18.91 -13.09 11.36
C LEU A 271 17.65 -13.83 10.90
N ARG A 272 16.60 -13.87 11.74
CA ARG A 272 15.31 -14.49 11.41
C ARG A 272 14.28 -13.48 10.88
N GLN A 273 14.57 -12.18 10.94
CA GLN A 273 13.67 -11.16 10.42
C GLN A 273 13.72 -11.14 8.88
N LYS A 274 12.55 -11.02 8.26
CA LYS A 274 12.45 -10.82 6.82
C LYS A 274 12.94 -9.43 6.47
N ASN A 275 13.72 -9.35 5.40
CA ASN A 275 14.14 -8.11 4.76
C ASN A 275 13.55 -7.96 3.35
N PHE A 276 13.48 -6.73 2.86
CA PHE A 276 12.92 -6.40 1.54
C PHE A 276 13.75 -6.95 0.38
N ALA A 277 15.08 -7.04 0.51
CA ALA A 277 15.94 -7.60 -0.53
C ALA A 277 15.62 -9.08 -0.84
N GLN A 278 15.39 -9.89 0.19
CA GLN A 278 15.12 -11.33 0.03
C GLN A 278 13.62 -11.65 -0.05
N HIS A 279 12.76 -10.85 0.57
CA HIS A 279 11.34 -11.17 0.76
C HIS A 279 10.36 -10.11 0.25
N GLY A 280 10.87 -8.99 -0.27
CA GLY A 280 10.05 -7.88 -0.76
C GLY A 280 9.48 -8.10 -2.17
N ALA A 281 9.81 -9.20 -2.84
CA ALA A 281 9.36 -9.50 -4.21
C ALA A 281 7.84 -9.49 -4.38
N THR A 282 7.11 -9.98 -3.38
CA THR A 282 5.64 -10.00 -3.40
C THR A 282 5.02 -8.64 -3.11
N VAL A 283 5.78 -7.72 -2.53
CA VAL A 283 5.24 -6.51 -1.92
C VAL A 283 5.60 -5.25 -2.69
N LEU A 284 6.82 -5.14 -3.19
CA LEU A 284 7.35 -3.90 -3.76
C LEU A 284 7.04 -3.71 -5.25
N GLY A 285 6.09 -4.47 -5.81
CA GLY A 285 5.82 -4.48 -7.24
C GLY A 285 6.70 -5.47 -7.98
N ASP A 286 7.00 -5.18 -9.24
CA ASP A 286 7.82 -6.04 -10.08
C ASP A 286 9.33 -5.95 -9.72
N ALA A 287 10.17 -6.71 -10.41
CA ALA A 287 11.60 -6.74 -10.16
C ALA A 287 12.25 -5.38 -10.45
N HIS A 288 11.78 -4.63 -11.45
CA HIS A 288 12.26 -3.29 -11.75
C HIS A 288 11.88 -2.33 -10.61
N ASP A 289 10.64 -2.37 -10.14
CA ASP A 289 10.18 -1.52 -9.02
C ASP A 289 10.98 -1.79 -7.74
N ARG A 290 11.07 -3.07 -7.37
CA ARG A 290 11.79 -3.51 -6.17
C ARG A 290 13.26 -3.11 -6.22
N VAL A 291 13.94 -3.40 -7.32
CA VAL A 291 15.39 -3.17 -7.43
C VAL A 291 15.70 -1.68 -7.47
N ASN A 292 14.86 -0.86 -8.11
CA ASN A 292 14.98 0.59 -8.05
C ASN A 292 14.82 1.12 -6.62
N ARG A 293 13.82 0.65 -5.87
CA ARG A 293 13.63 1.06 -4.47
C ARG A 293 14.83 0.71 -3.58
N LEU A 294 15.32 -0.53 -3.70
CA LEU A 294 16.48 -1.01 -2.96
C LEU A 294 17.76 -0.28 -3.37
N GLY A 295 17.96 -0.08 -4.68
CA GLY A 295 19.10 0.65 -5.22
C GLY A 295 19.15 2.09 -4.70
N ARG A 296 18.00 2.79 -4.68
CA ARG A 296 17.88 4.12 -4.07
C ARG A 296 18.30 4.12 -2.62
N GLU A 297 17.80 3.17 -1.84
CA GLU A 297 18.11 3.06 -0.41
C GLU A 297 19.60 2.83 -0.15
N ILE A 298 20.21 1.92 -0.91
CA ILE A 298 21.64 1.60 -0.81
C ILE A 298 22.48 2.82 -1.17
N TRP A 299 22.16 3.50 -2.28
CA TRP A 299 22.94 4.63 -2.75
C TRP A 299 22.81 5.86 -1.86
N TRP A 300 21.62 6.15 -1.33
CA TRP A 300 21.46 7.22 -0.35
C TRP A 300 22.14 6.91 0.98
N GLY A 301 22.12 5.65 1.42
CA GLY A 301 22.92 5.21 2.56
C GLY A 301 24.42 5.44 2.34
N ALA A 302 24.95 5.01 1.19
CA ALA A 302 26.36 5.22 0.83
C ALA A 302 26.70 6.71 0.73
N PHE A 303 25.86 7.51 0.08
CA PHE A 303 26.03 8.96 -0.04
C PHE A 303 26.15 9.62 1.33
N ASN A 304 25.26 9.29 2.28
CA ASN A 304 25.31 9.82 3.64
C ASN A 304 26.61 9.43 4.37
N VAL A 305 27.10 8.20 4.19
CA VAL A 305 28.38 7.76 4.74
C VAL A 305 29.54 8.57 4.17
N PHE A 306 29.57 8.83 2.85
CA PHE A 306 30.59 9.68 2.24
C PHE A 306 30.59 11.09 2.84
N GLN A 307 29.41 11.72 2.98
CA GLN A 307 29.29 13.05 3.58
C GLN A 307 29.81 13.09 5.03
N ILE A 308 29.43 12.11 5.87
CA ILE A 308 29.90 12.02 7.27
C ILE A 308 31.41 11.81 7.34
N ALA A 309 31.97 11.02 6.42
CA ALA A 309 33.40 10.75 6.35
C ALA A 309 34.23 11.92 5.75
N GLY A 310 33.59 13.01 5.32
CA GLY A 310 34.28 14.12 4.64
C GLY A 310 34.80 13.74 3.25
N LEU A 311 34.21 12.74 2.61
CA LEU A 311 34.59 12.25 1.30
C LEU A 311 33.69 12.85 0.23
N GLU A 312 34.30 13.22 -0.90
CA GLU A 312 33.59 13.76 -2.05
C GLU A 312 33.44 12.71 -3.16
N LEU A 313 32.22 12.54 -3.65
CA LEU A 313 31.94 11.73 -4.83
C LEU A 313 31.99 12.61 -6.09
N ASN A 314 33.02 12.41 -6.91
CA ASN A 314 33.14 13.00 -8.24
C ASN A 314 32.37 12.19 -9.32
N ILE A 315 31.15 11.81 -8.99
CA ILE A 315 30.18 11.17 -9.88
C ILE A 315 28.79 11.68 -9.50
N SER A 316 27.93 11.94 -10.48
CA SER A 316 26.55 12.37 -10.20
C SER A 316 25.70 11.17 -9.75
N PRO A 317 24.63 11.40 -8.95
CA PRO A 317 23.65 10.36 -8.67
C PRO A 317 23.10 9.69 -9.94
N ASP A 318 22.68 10.46 -10.95
CA ASP A 318 22.17 9.89 -12.21
C ASP A 318 23.18 8.95 -12.90
N GLU A 319 24.45 9.34 -12.94
CA GLU A 319 25.52 8.50 -13.49
C GLU A 319 25.77 7.23 -12.66
N LEU A 320 25.68 7.32 -11.34
CA LEU A 320 25.83 6.19 -10.43
C LEU A 320 24.72 5.14 -10.63
N PHE A 321 23.47 5.59 -10.76
CA PHE A 321 22.31 4.71 -10.97
C PHE A 321 22.35 4.06 -12.35
N SER A 322 22.62 4.84 -13.41
CA SER A 322 22.74 4.33 -14.79
C SER A 322 23.86 3.29 -14.95
N ARG A 323 24.94 3.37 -14.14
CA ARG A 323 26.02 2.37 -14.13
C ARG A 323 25.72 1.15 -13.26
N THR A 324 24.66 1.18 -12.46
CA THR A 324 24.25 0.07 -11.61
C THR A 324 23.28 -0.84 -12.36
N MET A 325 23.67 -2.09 -12.60
CA MET A 325 22.90 -3.01 -13.44
C MET A 325 22.23 -4.12 -12.63
N PHE A 326 21.05 -4.55 -13.07
CA PHE A 326 20.35 -5.71 -12.56
C PHE A 326 19.77 -6.56 -13.70
N ARG A 327 19.22 -7.73 -13.37
CA ARG A 327 18.48 -8.60 -14.30
C ARG A 327 17.01 -8.60 -13.93
N ASP A 328 16.15 -8.29 -14.88
CA ASP A 328 14.69 -8.34 -14.71
C ASP A 328 14.15 -9.79 -14.74
N GLU A 329 12.84 -9.96 -14.65
CA GLU A 329 12.17 -11.27 -14.70
C GLU A 329 12.36 -11.99 -16.03
N ARG A 330 12.67 -11.24 -17.09
CA ARG A 330 12.99 -11.76 -18.43
C ARG A 330 14.49 -12.00 -18.61
N ASN A 331 15.26 -11.91 -17.52
CA ASN A 331 16.72 -12.06 -17.50
C ASN A 331 17.46 -11.01 -18.36
N GLN A 332 16.80 -9.91 -18.70
CA GLN A 332 17.41 -8.80 -19.46
C GLN A 332 18.19 -7.91 -18.51
N LYS A 333 19.38 -7.48 -18.95
CA LYS A 333 20.18 -6.51 -18.19
C LYS A 333 19.55 -5.14 -18.31
N ARG A 334 19.25 -4.50 -17.19
CA ARG A 334 18.73 -3.13 -17.10
C ARG A 334 19.56 -2.33 -16.11
N SER A 335 19.67 -1.02 -16.34
CA SER A 335 20.22 -0.10 -15.34
C SER A 335 19.15 0.29 -14.32
N LEU A 336 19.56 0.76 -13.15
CA LEU A 336 18.62 1.49 -12.29
C LEU A 336 18.14 2.76 -13.00
N ASP A 337 16.91 3.16 -12.68
CA ASP A 337 16.37 4.44 -13.07
C ASP A 337 17.09 5.55 -12.29
N PRO A 338 17.29 6.73 -12.88
CA PRO A 338 17.73 7.88 -12.12
C PRO A 338 16.78 8.16 -10.95
N PRO A 339 17.28 8.67 -9.82
CA PRO A 339 16.42 9.06 -8.71
C PRO A 339 15.43 10.15 -9.18
N PRO A 340 14.15 10.10 -8.76
CA PRO A 340 13.17 11.11 -9.15
C PRO A 340 13.50 12.52 -8.61
N LEU A 341 14.34 12.59 -7.56
CA LEU A 341 14.89 13.81 -6.99
C LEU A 341 16.40 13.62 -6.84
N ASP A 342 17.18 14.43 -7.55
CA ASP A 342 18.63 14.49 -7.40
C ASP A 342 18.96 15.60 -6.39
N ILE A 343 19.52 15.22 -5.25
CA ILE A 343 19.85 16.14 -4.15
C ILE A 343 20.85 17.25 -4.49
N ARG A 344 21.63 17.09 -5.57
CA ARG A 344 22.58 18.10 -6.05
C ARG A 344 21.91 19.01 -7.08
N ARG A 345 21.23 18.44 -8.06
CA ARG A 345 20.55 19.19 -9.13
C ARG A 345 19.32 19.93 -8.62
N ASP A 346 18.53 19.28 -7.77
CA ASP A 346 17.21 19.72 -7.34
C ASP A 346 17.23 20.32 -5.92
N ALA A 347 18.41 20.71 -5.43
CA ALA A 347 18.65 21.13 -4.05
C ALA A 347 17.72 22.26 -3.56
N ASP A 348 17.52 23.30 -4.37
CA ASP A 348 16.63 24.41 -4.02
C ASP A 348 15.16 24.01 -3.99
N SER A 349 14.72 23.23 -4.98
CA SER A 349 13.35 22.70 -5.03
C SER A 349 13.08 21.81 -3.82
N ILE A 350 14.01 20.91 -3.47
CA ILE A 350 13.91 20.04 -2.29
C ILE A 350 13.85 20.88 -1.02
N ARG A 351 14.70 21.90 -0.87
CA ARG A 351 14.68 22.81 0.29
C ARG A 351 13.34 23.50 0.45
N ILE A 352 12.78 24.04 -0.64
CA ILE A 352 11.48 24.70 -0.64
C ILE A 352 10.38 23.70 -0.25
N MET A 353 10.34 22.54 -0.89
CA MET A 353 9.33 21.50 -0.63
C MET A 353 9.40 20.96 0.81
N ARG A 354 10.59 20.80 1.38
CA ARG A 354 10.76 20.48 2.81
C ARG A 354 10.21 21.57 3.72
N GLY A 355 10.37 22.84 3.34
CA GLY A 355 9.76 23.98 4.04
C GLY A 355 8.23 23.93 4.02
N TRP A 356 7.63 23.70 2.85
CA TRP A 356 6.18 23.51 2.70
C TRP A 356 5.68 22.31 3.50
N PHE A 357 6.40 21.19 3.45
CA PHE A 357 6.05 19.99 4.19
C PHE A 357 6.11 20.21 5.71
N ALA A 358 7.14 20.90 6.20
CA ALA A 358 7.26 21.24 7.62
C ALA A 358 6.11 22.15 8.08
N TRP A 359 5.73 23.15 7.27
CA TRP A 359 4.55 23.97 7.54
C TRP A 359 3.26 23.15 7.54
N TYR A 360 3.06 22.32 6.51
CA TYR A 360 1.86 21.49 6.34
C TYR A 360 1.68 20.55 7.54
N LYS A 361 2.76 19.92 7.99
CA LYS A 361 2.78 19.11 9.22
C LYS A 361 2.23 19.86 10.43
N VAL A 362 2.71 21.07 10.67
CA VAL A 362 2.26 21.89 11.81
C VAL A 362 0.78 22.29 11.67
N GLN A 363 0.25 22.40 10.45
CA GLN A 363 -1.18 22.68 10.26
C GLN A 363 -2.04 21.42 10.47
N SER A 364 -1.59 20.26 9.99
CA SER A 364 -2.34 19.00 10.12
C SER A 364 -2.35 18.43 11.54
N GLU A 365 -1.40 18.81 12.39
CA GLU A 365 -1.34 18.39 13.81
C GLU A 365 -2.21 19.26 14.75
N LYS A 366 -2.76 20.38 14.26
CA LYS A 366 -3.72 21.22 14.99
C LYS A 366 -5.14 20.75 14.73
#